data_AF-A0A6N9TG38-F1
#
_entry.id   AF-A0A6N9TG38-F1
#
_cell.length_a   1.000
_cell.length_b   1.000
_cell.length_c   1.000
_cell.angle_alpha   90.00
_cell.angle_beta   90.00
_cell.angle_gamma   90.00
#
_symmetry.space_group_name_H-M   'P 1'
#
loop_
_entity.id
_entity.type
_entity.pdbx_description
1 polymer ?
#
loop_
_entity_poly.entity_id
_entity_poly.type
_entity_poly.pdbx_seq_one_letter_code
_entity_poly.pdbx_strand_id
1 'polypeptide(L)'
;MLTNTLIFGNSASGKSTLAKELANTYGVAHLDLDTIAWQPQSPPSRMPMAESKALIDAFVNTHTHWVIEGCYSDLLALVVPLASSVLFLNLSVNDCIQNAKNRPWEPHKYESKEAQDANLDMLIHWISQYTERNDTFSKAAHEHLFNSFEGNKRMFESNQAKSRWLSQQ
;
A
#
# COMPACT_ATOMS: atom_id res chain seq x y z
N MET A 1 -2.45 1.62 21.98
CA MET A 1 -2.83 2.42 20.79
C MET A 1 -1.98 1.91 19.64
N LEU A 2 -2.55 1.80 18.43
CA LEU A 2 -1.78 1.49 17.22
C LEU A 2 -0.92 2.73 16.92
N THR A 3 0.40 2.65 17.05
CA THR A 3 1.29 3.81 16.85
C THR A 3 2.37 3.45 15.83
N ASN A 4 2.31 3.99 14.62
CA ASN A 4 3.21 3.68 13.49
C ASN A 4 2.92 2.32 12.84
N THR A 5 2.03 2.34 11.84
CA THR A 5 1.56 1.14 11.14
C THR A 5 1.92 1.18 9.67
N LEU A 6 2.51 0.08 9.19
CA LEU A 6 2.69 -0.15 7.77
C LEU A 6 1.59 -1.02 7.19
N ILE A 7 1.10 -0.67 6.01
CA ILE A 7 0.09 -1.45 5.29
C ILE A 7 0.59 -1.75 3.88
N PHE A 8 0.71 -3.03 3.54
CA PHE A 8 1.23 -3.42 2.23
C PHE A 8 0.53 -4.65 1.66
N GLY A 9 0.85 -4.96 0.41
CA GLY A 9 0.26 -6.05 -0.37
C GLY A 9 0.01 -5.66 -1.82
N ASN A 10 -0.59 -6.57 -2.58
CA ASN A 10 -0.80 -6.42 -4.02
C ASN A 10 -1.57 -5.14 -4.39
N SER A 11 -1.45 -4.70 -5.64
CA SER A 11 -2.32 -3.66 -6.20
C SER A 11 -3.79 -4.08 -6.05
N ALA A 12 -4.66 -3.11 -5.78
CA ALA A 12 -6.10 -3.31 -5.51
C ALA A 12 -6.46 -4.22 -4.31
N SER A 13 -5.54 -4.50 -3.38
CA SER A 13 -5.87 -5.24 -2.14
C SER A 13 -6.61 -4.41 -1.07
N GLY A 14 -6.78 -3.11 -1.31
CA GLY A 14 -7.51 -2.19 -0.42
C GLY A 14 -6.65 -1.49 0.65
N LYS A 15 -5.33 -1.40 0.44
CA LYS A 15 -4.37 -0.74 1.34
C LYS A 15 -4.77 0.71 1.65
N SER A 16 -4.91 1.55 0.63
CA SER A 16 -5.23 2.97 0.79
C SER A 16 -6.56 3.19 1.49
N THR A 17 -7.56 2.33 1.26
CA THR A 17 -8.85 2.37 1.99
C THR A 17 -8.63 2.12 3.47
N LEU A 18 -7.97 1.00 3.82
CA LEU A 18 -7.69 0.65 5.21
C LEU A 18 -6.83 1.70 5.91
N ALA A 19 -5.82 2.23 5.21
CA ALA A 19 -4.91 3.23 5.72
C ALA A 19 -5.63 4.53 6.07
N LYS A 20 -6.51 5.01 5.17
CA LYS A 20 -7.34 6.19 5.40
C LYS A 20 -8.32 5.98 6.54
N GLU A 21 -8.96 4.82 6.63
CA GLU A 21 -9.87 4.49 7.73
C GLU A 21 -9.14 4.50 9.07
N LEU A 22 -7.98 3.84 9.18
CA LEU A 22 -7.18 3.85 10.42
C LEU A 22 -6.66 5.24 10.77
N ALA A 23 -6.18 6.00 9.78
CA ALA A 23 -5.72 7.37 9.97
C ALA A 23 -6.82 8.28 10.51
N ASN A 24 -8.03 8.16 9.95
CA ASN A 24 -9.20 8.91 10.40
C ASN A 24 -9.66 8.48 11.81
N THR A 25 -9.76 7.17 12.06
CA THR A 25 -10.21 6.62 13.35
C THR A 25 -9.29 7.04 14.49
N TYR A 26 -7.97 7.02 14.28
CA TYR A 26 -6.99 7.33 15.33
C TYR A 26 -6.46 8.77 15.29
N GLY A 27 -6.87 9.58 14.31
CA GLY A 27 -6.40 10.96 14.16
C GLY A 27 -4.88 11.06 13.92
N VAL A 28 -4.33 10.14 13.13
CA VAL A 28 -2.88 10.05 12.85
C VAL A 28 -2.57 10.40 11.39
N ALA A 29 -1.31 10.72 11.11
CA ALA A 29 -0.89 11.10 9.77
C ALA A 29 -0.94 9.91 8.79
N HIS A 30 -1.20 10.18 7.52
CA HIS A 30 -1.24 9.18 6.45
C HIS A 30 -0.27 9.54 5.33
N LEU A 31 0.51 8.56 4.88
CA LEU A 31 1.35 8.68 3.69
C LEU A 31 1.07 7.52 2.72
N ASP A 32 0.64 7.88 1.51
CA ASP A 32 0.56 6.99 0.37
C ASP A 32 1.91 7.00 -0.37
N LEU A 33 2.59 5.85 -0.41
CA LEU A 33 3.91 5.74 -1.04
C LEU A 33 3.86 6.00 -2.56
N ASP A 34 2.70 5.91 -3.23
CA ASP A 34 2.58 6.32 -4.64
C ASP A 34 2.97 7.79 -4.82
N THR A 35 2.72 8.66 -3.83
CA THR A 35 2.99 10.10 -3.92
C THR A 35 4.48 10.45 -3.91
N ILE A 36 5.34 9.51 -3.51
CA ILE A 36 6.79 9.68 -3.40
C ILE A 36 7.58 8.60 -4.16
N ALA A 37 6.88 7.74 -4.89
CA ALA A 37 7.45 6.67 -5.70
C ALA A 37 7.78 7.12 -7.13
N TRP A 38 7.16 8.21 -7.59
CA TRP A 38 7.17 8.63 -9.00
C TRP A 38 7.54 10.12 -9.12
N GLN A 39 8.27 10.45 -10.19
CA GLN A 39 8.49 11.84 -10.57
C GLN A 39 7.22 12.41 -11.23
N PRO A 40 6.91 13.71 -11.06
CA PRO A 40 5.75 14.36 -11.66
C PRO A 40 5.99 14.67 -13.15
N GLN A 41 6.25 13.64 -13.96
CA GLN A 41 6.53 13.77 -15.39
C GLN A 41 5.84 12.68 -16.22
N SER A 42 5.73 12.92 -17.52
CA SER A 42 5.16 11.98 -18.49
C SER A 42 6.19 11.69 -19.60
N PRO A 43 6.57 10.43 -19.86
CA PRO A 43 6.09 9.21 -19.21
C PRO A 43 6.57 9.06 -17.74
N PRO A 44 5.89 8.26 -16.91
CA PRO A 44 6.25 8.08 -15.50
C PRO A 44 7.64 7.47 -15.33
N SER A 45 8.39 7.97 -14.36
CA SER A 45 9.69 7.43 -13.95
C SER A 45 9.76 7.31 -12.44
N ARG A 46 10.49 6.30 -11.95
CA ARG A 46 10.73 6.14 -10.51
C ARG A 46 11.47 7.35 -9.97
N MET A 47 10.99 7.88 -8.84
CA MET A 47 11.74 8.85 -8.08
C MET A 47 13.06 8.21 -7.61
N PRO A 48 14.21 8.91 -7.68
CA PRO A 48 15.46 8.41 -7.14
C PRO A 48 15.30 8.02 -5.67
N MET A 49 15.83 6.86 -5.29
CA MET A 49 15.66 6.30 -3.94
C MET A 49 16.03 7.29 -2.83
N ALA A 50 17.08 8.10 -3.03
CA ALA A 50 17.51 9.11 -2.08
C ALA A 50 16.46 10.23 -1.88
N GLU A 51 15.74 10.63 -2.92
CA GLU A 51 14.68 11.64 -2.84
C GLU A 51 13.45 11.08 -2.13
N SER A 52 13.00 9.87 -2.49
CA SER A 52 11.90 9.18 -1.79
C SER A 52 12.24 9.00 -0.31
N LYS A 53 13.48 8.60 0.01
CA LYS A 53 13.94 8.47 1.39
C LYS A 53 13.89 9.80 2.15
N ALA A 54 14.33 10.90 1.54
CA ALA A 54 14.29 12.20 2.20
C ALA A 54 12.85 12.63 2.53
N LEU A 55 11.88 12.34 1.65
CA LEU A 55 10.46 12.61 1.89
C LEU A 55 9.88 11.72 3.00
N ILE A 56 10.25 10.44 3.02
CA ILE A 56 9.90 9.51 4.11
C ILE A 56 10.45 10.02 5.45
N ASP A 57 11.75 10.34 5.50
CA ASP A 57 12.43 10.81 6.70
C ASP A 57 11.76 12.09 7.23
N ALA A 58 11.45 13.05 6.35
CA ALA A 58 10.73 14.26 6.71
C ALA A 58 9.34 13.96 7.30
N PHE A 59 8.59 13.05 6.67
CA PHE A 59 7.26 12.66 7.15
C PHE A 59 7.30 11.99 8.52
N VAL A 60 8.18 10.99 8.72
CA VAL A 60 8.24 10.24 10.00
C VAL A 60 8.82 11.07 11.15
N ASN A 61 9.68 12.05 10.86
CA ASN A 61 10.21 12.97 11.87
C ASN A 61 9.19 14.06 12.26
N THR A 62 8.26 14.39 11.37
CA THR A 62 7.22 15.41 11.63
C THR A 62 6.06 14.84 12.46
N HIS A 63 5.75 13.54 12.30
CA HIS A 63 4.56 12.93 12.88
C HIS A 63 4.92 11.84 13.88
N THR A 64 4.52 12.03 15.15
CA THR A 64 4.72 11.03 16.22
C THR A 64 4.02 9.71 15.94
N HIS A 65 2.86 9.76 15.28
CA HIS A 65 2.05 8.61 14.91
C HIS A 65 1.61 8.71 13.46
N TRP A 66 1.72 7.59 12.74
CA TRP A 66 1.38 7.54 11.33
C TRP A 66 0.87 6.17 10.85
N VAL A 67 0.23 6.20 9.69
CA VAL A 67 -0.04 5.04 8.84
C VAL A 67 0.62 5.29 7.48
N ILE A 68 1.52 4.41 7.08
CA ILE A 68 2.21 4.48 5.77
C ILE A 68 1.78 3.25 4.97
N GLU A 69 1.43 3.43 3.70
CA GLU A 69 0.93 2.33 2.87
C GLU A 69 1.52 2.31 1.45
N GLY A 70 1.68 1.11 0.88
CA GLY A 70 2.09 0.94 -0.50
C GLY A 70 2.48 -0.49 -0.87
N CYS A 71 2.92 -0.70 -2.11
CA CYS A 71 3.39 -2.02 -2.62
C CYS A 71 4.88 -2.04 -2.96
N TYR A 72 5.63 -1.02 -2.55
CA TYR A 72 7.04 -0.83 -2.87
C TYR A 72 7.91 -1.40 -1.74
N SER A 73 8.25 -2.69 -1.76
CA SER A 73 9.03 -3.29 -0.66
C SER A 73 10.39 -2.62 -0.43
N ASP A 74 10.98 -2.01 -1.47
CA ASP A 74 12.19 -1.18 -1.40
C ASP A 74 11.97 0.08 -0.55
N LEU A 75 10.86 0.80 -0.75
CA LEU A 75 10.51 1.96 0.08
C LEU A 75 10.05 1.54 1.47
N LEU A 76 9.25 0.48 1.58
CA LEU A 76 8.77 -0.05 2.86
C LEU A 76 9.95 -0.45 3.75
N ALA A 77 11.00 -1.06 3.20
CA ALA A 77 12.20 -1.46 3.94
C ALA A 77 12.88 -0.29 4.69
N LEU A 78 12.76 0.94 4.19
CA LEU A 78 13.27 2.14 4.87
C LEU A 78 12.48 2.47 6.15
N VAL A 79 11.22 2.07 6.20
CA VAL A 79 10.26 2.45 7.23
C VAL A 79 10.00 1.33 8.24
N VAL A 80 10.17 0.07 7.84
CA VAL A 80 9.98 -1.11 8.71
C VAL A 80 10.65 -0.98 10.09
N PRO A 81 11.90 -0.50 10.20
CA PRO A 81 12.55 -0.35 11.52
C PRO A 81 11.86 0.63 12.47
N LEU A 82 10.99 1.51 11.95
CA LEU A 82 10.27 2.55 12.70
C LEU A 82 8.82 2.16 13.02
N ALA A 83 8.34 1.05 12.44
CA ALA A 83 6.97 0.59 12.60
C ALA A 83 6.80 -0.21 13.91
N SER A 84 5.69 0.01 14.63
CA SER A 84 5.30 -0.88 15.74
C SER A 84 4.39 -2.01 15.28
N SER A 85 3.69 -1.82 14.16
CA SER A 85 2.86 -2.83 13.56
C SER A 85 2.89 -2.87 12.04
N VAL A 86 2.63 -4.05 11.48
CA VAL A 86 2.48 -4.26 10.04
C VAL A 86 1.19 -5.01 9.72
N LEU A 87 0.49 -4.54 8.69
CA LEU A 87 -0.72 -5.15 8.16
C LEU A 87 -0.48 -5.57 6.71
N PHE A 88 -0.45 -6.87 6.47
CA PHE A 88 -0.27 -7.43 5.13
C PHE A 88 -1.63 -7.85 4.54
N LEU A 89 -2.08 -7.13 3.52
CA LEU A 89 -3.24 -7.47 2.71
C LEU A 89 -2.85 -8.48 1.62
N ASN A 90 -2.72 -9.74 2.03
CA ASN A 90 -2.35 -10.90 1.19
C ASN A 90 -3.59 -11.55 0.57
N LEU A 91 -4.45 -10.75 -0.06
CA LEU A 91 -5.65 -11.24 -0.73
C LEU A 91 -5.28 -12.11 -1.94
N SER A 92 -6.20 -12.98 -2.34
CA SER A 92 -6.04 -13.71 -3.61
C SER A 92 -5.91 -12.74 -4.79
N VAL A 93 -5.18 -13.16 -5.82
CA VAL A 93 -5.07 -12.41 -7.09
C VAL A 93 -6.46 -12.12 -7.66
N ASN A 94 -7.37 -13.10 -7.61
CA ASN A 94 -8.74 -12.94 -8.07
C ASN A 94 -9.49 -11.86 -7.29
N ASP A 95 -9.39 -11.84 -5.95
CA ASP A 95 -10.04 -10.79 -5.16
C ASP A 95 -9.49 -9.40 -5.48
N CYS A 96 -8.18 -9.27 -5.70
CA CYS A 96 -7.56 -8.01 -6.13
C CYS A 96 -8.07 -7.57 -7.52
N ILE A 97 -8.23 -8.50 -8.46
CA ILE A 97 -8.81 -8.22 -9.78
C ILE A 97 -10.27 -7.77 -9.65
N GLN A 98 -11.09 -8.45 -8.84
CA GLN A 98 -12.47 -8.04 -8.61
C GLN A 98 -12.56 -6.65 -7.95
N ASN A 99 -11.67 -6.37 -6.99
CA ASN A 99 -11.56 -5.05 -6.38
C ASN A 99 -11.19 -3.98 -7.43
N ALA A 100 -10.27 -4.26 -8.36
CA ALA A 100 -9.89 -3.34 -9.42
C ALA A 100 -11.06 -3.04 -10.38
N LYS A 101 -11.82 -4.07 -10.76
CA LYS A 101 -13.02 -3.94 -11.64
C LYS A 101 -14.13 -3.12 -10.98
N ASN A 102 -14.31 -3.27 -9.68
CA ASN A 102 -15.36 -2.58 -8.90
C ASN A 102 -14.90 -1.22 -8.35
N ARG A 103 -13.70 -0.76 -8.72
CA ARG A 103 -13.10 0.44 -8.12
C ARG A 103 -13.88 1.69 -8.56
N PRO A 104 -14.33 2.54 -7.61
CA PRO A 104 -14.86 3.86 -7.93
C PRO A 104 -13.81 4.71 -8.67
N TRP A 105 -14.27 5.79 -9.29
CA TRP A 105 -13.35 6.77 -9.89
C TRP A 105 -12.42 7.36 -8.83
N GLU A 106 -11.12 7.37 -9.13
CA GLU A 106 -10.07 7.95 -8.31
C GLU A 106 -9.62 9.30 -8.89
N PRO A 107 -10.25 10.43 -8.51
CA PRO A 107 -9.96 11.74 -9.10
C PRO A 107 -8.53 12.24 -8.84
N HIS A 108 -7.84 11.65 -7.88
CA HIS A 108 -6.45 11.94 -7.56
C HIS A 108 -5.45 11.18 -8.46
N LYS A 109 -5.91 10.19 -9.23
CA LYS A 109 -5.10 9.37 -10.15
C LYS A 109 -5.48 9.54 -11.61
N TYR A 110 -6.77 9.79 -11.89
CA TYR A 110 -7.30 9.87 -13.25
C TYR A 110 -8.23 11.06 -13.41
N GLU A 111 -8.19 11.70 -14.58
CA GLU A 111 -9.03 12.84 -14.93
C GLU A 111 -10.52 12.47 -15.03
N SER A 112 -10.85 11.21 -15.33
CA SER A 112 -12.23 10.70 -15.40
C SER A 112 -12.31 9.19 -15.13
N LYS A 113 -13.54 8.67 -14.97
CA LYS A 113 -13.78 7.21 -14.83
C LYS A 113 -13.38 6.47 -16.10
N GLU A 114 -13.62 7.06 -17.27
CA GLU A 114 -13.26 6.50 -18.57
C GLU A 114 -11.74 6.38 -18.73
N ALA A 115 -10.98 7.40 -18.30
CA ALA A 115 -9.52 7.36 -18.31
C ALA A 115 -8.96 6.29 -17.35
N GLN A 116 -9.61 6.09 -16.20
CA GLN A 116 -9.29 4.99 -15.28
C GLN A 116 -9.58 3.62 -15.91
N ASP A 117 -10.74 3.48 -16.54
CA ASP A 117 -11.16 2.21 -17.16
C ASP A 117 -10.30 1.85 -18.37
N ALA A 118 -9.81 2.83 -19.12
CA ALA A 118 -8.84 2.61 -20.20
C ALA A 118 -7.52 1.98 -19.69
N ASN A 119 -7.17 2.15 -18.42
CA ASN A 119 -5.98 1.54 -17.79
C ASN A 119 -6.28 0.19 -17.11
N LEU A 120 -7.53 -0.26 -17.06
CA LEU A 120 -7.95 -1.43 -16.27
C LEU A 120 -7.29 -2.72 -16.74
N ASP A 121 -7.17 -2.95 -18.05
CA ASP A 121 -6.57 -4.19 -18.58
C ASP A 121 -5.09 -4.30 -18.20
N MET A 122 -4.35 -3.20 -18.30
CA MET A 122 -2.96 -3.13 -17.85
C MET A 122 -2.87 -3.41 -16.34
N LEU A 123 -3.75 -2.80 -15.54
CA LEU A 123 -3.79 -3.02 -14.11
C LEU A 123 -4.14 -4.48 -13.74
N ILE A 124 -5.08 -5.12 -14.45
CA ILE A 124 -5.42 -6.53 -14.23
C ILE A 124 -4.22 -7.42 -14.54
N HIS A 125 -3.54 -7.18 -15.65
CA HIS A 125 -2.32 -7.91 -16.00
C HIS A 125 -1.22 -7.72 -14.94
N TRP A 126 -1.04 -6.49 -14.47
CA TRP A 126 -0.13 -6.21 -13.35
C TRP A 126 -0.53 -6.96 -12.08
N ILE A 127 -1.81 -6.97 -11.70
CA ILE A 127 -2.29 -7.69 -10.51
C ILE A 127 -2.07 -9.19 -10.65
N SER A 128 -2.26 -9.75 -11.85
CA SER A 128 -2.19 -11.20 -12.10
C SER A 128 -0.79 -11.77 -11.91
N GLN A 129 0.24 -10.99 -12.20
CA GLN A 129 1.64 -11.42 -12.11
C GLN A 129 2.19 -11.41 -10.67
N TYR A 130 1.40 -11.01 -9.67
CA TYR A 130 1.87 -10.77 -8.30
C TYR A 130 2.63 -11.95 -7.66
N THR A 131 2.19 -13.19 -7.93
CA THR A 131 2.80 -14.41 -7.40
C THR A 131 4.00 -14.89 -8.21
N GLU A 132 4.21 -14.35 -9.40
CA GLU A 132 5.23 -14.79 -10.36
C GLU A 132 6.41 -13.80 -10.46
N ARG A 133 6.15 -12.51 -10.23
CA ARG A 133 7.21 -11.49 -10.19
C ARG A 133 8.21 -11.81 -9.08
N ASN A 134 9.44 -11.37 -9.29
CA ASN A 134 10.51 -11.41 -8.30
C ASN A 134 11.12 -10.03 -8.07
N ASP A 135 10.30 -8.99 -8.25
CA ASP A 135 10.66 -7.59 -8.05
C ASP A 135 10.18 -7.09 -6.69
N THR A 136 10.35 -5.79 -6.45
CA THR A 136 9.96 -5.13 -5.19
C THR A 136 8.45 -5.07 -4.97
N PHE A 137 7.64 -5.48 -5.95
CA PHE A 137 6.17 -5.51 -5.90
C PHE A 137 5.60 -6.91 -5.74
N SER A 138 6.47 -7.92 -5.68
CA SER A 138 6.09 -9.32 -5.70
C SER A 138 5.52 -9.80 -4.37
N LYS A 139 4.78 -10.91 -4.44
CA LYS A 139 4.33 -11.64 -3.25
C LYS A 139 5.53 -12.08 -2.40
N ALA A 140 6.57 -12.60 -3.03
CA ALA A 140 7.79 -13.04 -2.35
C ALA A 140 8.45 -11.90 -1.55
N ALA A 141 8.55 -10.70 -2.12
CA ALA A 141 9.11 -9.55 -1.41
C ALA A 141 8.24 -9.10 -0.22
N HIS A 142 6.91 -9.07 -0.38
CA HIS A 142 6.00 -8.74 0.72
C HIS A 142 5.98 -9.80 1.82
N GLU A 143 6.02 -11.09 1.47
CA GLU A 143 6.12 -12.19 2.43
C GLU A 143 7.44 -12.14 3.20
N HIS A 144 8.54 -11.85 2.52
CA HIS A 144 9.84 -11.66 3.18
C HIS A 144 9.78 -10.53 4.22
N LEU A 145 9.21 -9.38 3.84
CA LEU A 145 9.04 -8.24 4.75
C LEU A 145 8.16 -8.59 5.96
N PHE A 146 7.02 -9.25 5.74
CA PHE A 146 6.12 -9.69 6.80
C PHE A 146 6.75 -10.72 7.74
N ASN A 147 7.46 -11.70 7.18
CA ASN A 147 8.08 -12.78 7.95
C ASN A 147 9.25 -12.26 8.80
N SER A 148 10.02 -11.31 8.27
CA SER A 148 11.17 -10.71 8.97
C SER A 148 10.78 -9.71 10.06
N PHE A 149 9.54 -9.22 10.08
CA PHE A 149 9.07 -8.31 11.12
C PHE A 149 8.75 -9.06 12.43
N GLU A 150 9.34 -8.62 13.54
CA GLU A 150 9.20 -9.25 14.87
C GLU A 150 8.12 -8.59 15.75
N GLY A 151 7.63 -7.41 15.37
CA GLY A 151 6.60 -6.68 16.12
C GLY A 151 5.17 -7.20 15.88
N ASN A 152 4.17 -6.37 16.21
CA ASN A 152 2.76 -6.73 16.01
C ASN A 152 2.46 -6.85 14.51
N LYS A 153 2.18 -8.06 14.03
CA LYS A 153 1.86 -8.29 12.62
C LYS A 153 0.54 -9.00 12.43
N ARG A 154 -0.18 -8.61 11.38
CA ARG A 154 -1.43 -9.25 10.97
C ARG A 154 -1.49 -9.38 9.47
N MET A 155 -1.94 -10.54 9.01
CA MET A 155 -2.22 -10.81 7.61
C MET A 155 -3.72 -10.93 7.39
N PHE A 156 -4.21 -10.40 6.28
CA PHE A 156 -5.58 -10.57 5.81
C PHE A 156 -5.56 -11.27 4.45
N GLU A 157 -6.27 -12.39 4.35
CA GLU A 157 -6.35 -13.17 3.11
C GLU A 157 -7.66 -12.94 2.35
N SER A 158 -8.58 -12.16 2.92
CA SER A 158 -9.84 -11.81 2.27
C SER A 158 -10.34 -10.42 2.69
N ASN A 159 -11.16 -9.82 1.82
CA ASN A 159 -11.87 -8.57 2.12
C ASN A 159 -12.72 -8.70 3.40
N GLN A 160 -13.40 -9.84 3.60
CA GLN A 160 -14.27 -10.07 4.76
C GLN A 160 -13.48 -10.13 6.07
N ALA A 161 -12.32 -10.79 6.08
CA ALA A 161 -11.45 -10.85 7.27
C ALA A 161 -10.96 -9.46 7.67
N LYS A 162 -10.54 -8.66 6.68
CA LYS A 162 -10.16 -7.25 6.87
C LYS A 162 -11.31 -6.43 7.45
N SER A 163 -12.49 -6.46 6.83
CA SER A 163 -13.65 -5.68 7.28
C SER A 163 -14.11 -6.05 8.69
N ARG A 164 -14.11 -7.34 9.04
CA ARG A 164 -14.47 -7.82 10.39
C ARG A 164 -13.48 -7.33 11.45
N TRP A 165 -12.19 -7.30 11.13
CA TRP A 165 -11.19 -6.78 12.05
C TRP A 165 -11.33 -5.27 12.25
N LEU A 166 -11.55 -4.54 11.14
CA LEU A 166 -11.69 -3.09 11.18
C LEU A 166 -12.91 -2.66 12.01
N SER A 167 -14.02 -3.39 11.96
CA SER A 167 -15.22 -3.08 12.78
C SER A 167 -15.01 -3.28 14.29
N GLN A 168 -13.85 -3.77 14.71
CA GLN A 168 -13.46 -3.98 16.11
C GLN A 168 -12.39 -2.99 16.58
N GLN A 169 -11.99 -2.03 15.73
CA GLN A 169 -10.93 -1.06 15.98
C GLN A 169 -11.43 0.22 16.64
#